data_AF-A0A7S3GH61-F1
#
_entry.id   AF-A0A7S3GH61-F1
#
_cell.length_a   1.000
_cell.length_b   1.000
_cell.length_c   1.000
_cell.angle_alpha   90.00
_cell.angle_beta   90.00
_cell.angle_gamma   90.00
#
_symmetry.space_group_name_H-M   'P 1'
#
loop_
_entity.id
_entity.type
_entity.pdbx_description
1 polymer ?
#
loop_
_entity_poly.entity_id
_entity_poly.type
_entity_poly.pdbx_seq_one_letter_code
_entity_poly.pdbx_strand_id
1 'polypeptide(L)'
;ENNLHILKLLSEEVFEFSSESMTHQKTMELKISYEKEFAQVFELCRFVAENSTSVSLVQNMIDTLVQFVKWIPIHYILNENLIEMMVSKFLVADETRNKAILCLTEIAALQSSGQAHNEKIVGLFTGTLQAVMSYLPADADISSGYINGEEEDRERWEEEQ
;
A
#
# COMPACT_ATOMS: atom_id res chain seq x y z
N GLU A 1 -10.96 -12.56 -4.98
CA GLU A 1 -11.66 -11.29 -4.71
C GLU A 1 -12.32 -11.30 -3.34
N ASN A 2 -13.35 -12.13 -3.10
CA ASN A 2 -14.01 -12.23 -1.77
C ASN A 2 -13.06 -12.42 -0.58
N ASN A 3 -12.05 -13.30 -0.71
CA ASN A 3 -11.11 -13.53 0.38
C ASN A 3 -10.26 -12.29 0.70
N LEU A 4 -9.86 -11.52 -0.32
CA LEU A 4 -9.12 -10.27 -0.12
C LEU A 4 -10.00 -9.21 0.54
N HIS A 5 -11.27 -9.13 0.13
CA HIS A 5 -12.23 -8.24 0.77
C HIS A 5 -12.45 -8.59 2.24
N ILE A 6 -12.60 -9.88 2.59
CA ILE A 6 -12.73 -10.33 3.99
C ILE A 6 -11.47 -9.98 4.79
N LEU A 7 -10.27 -10.20 4.23
CA LEU A 7 -9.01 -9.87 4.89
C LEU A 7 -8.85 -8.35 5.12
N LYS A 8 -9.30 -7.54 4.17
CA LYS A 8 -9.33 -6.08 4.30
C LYS A 8 -10.23 -5.65 5.45
N LEU A 9 -11.48 -6.12 5.48
CA LEU A 9 -12.43 -5.81 6.55
C LEU A 9 -11.93 -6.27 7.93
N LEU A 10 -11.31 -7.45 7.98
CA LEU A 10 -10.70 -7.96 9.21
C LEU A 10 -9.54 -7.08 9.69
N SER A 11 -8.70 -6.59 8.77
CA SER A 11 -7.63 -5.65 9.08
C SER A 11 -8.17 -4.31 9.59
N GLU A 12 -9.26 -3.82 9.03
CA GLU A 12 -9.92 -2.58 9.48
C GLU A 12 -10.51 -2.78 10.89
N GLU A 13 -11.24 -3.87 11.12
CA GLU A 13 -11.87 -4.17 12.42
C GLU A 13 -10.85 -4.38 13.55
N VAL A 14 -9.75 -5.09 13.28
CA VAL A 14 -8.72 -5.38 14.29
C VAL A 14 -7.89 -4.15 14.64
N PHE A 15 -7.76 -3.15 13.77
CA PHE A 15 -6.80 -2.06 13.97
C PHE A 15 -7.42 -0.67 14.09
N GLU A 16 -8.44 -0.37 13.28
CA GLU A 16 -9.11 0.93 13.32
C GLU A 16 -10.02 1.04 14.55
N PHE A 17 -10.61 -0.07 15.01
CA PHE A 17 -11.44 -0.11 16.22
C PHE A 17 -10.70 -0.55 17.49
N SER A 18 -9.54 -1.21 17.40
CA SER A 18 -8.80 -1.60 18.60
C SER A 18 -8.10 -0.42 19.29
N SER A 19 -7.86 0.67 18.57
CA SER A 19 -7.41 1.96 19.13
C SER A 19 -8.51 2.65 19.95
N GLU A 20 -9.79 2.43 19.63
CA GLU A 20 -10.94 3.09 20.28
C GLU A 20 -11.67 2.22 21.32
N SER A 21 -11.63 0.89 21.19
CA SER A 21 -12.52 -0.02 21.95
C SER A 21 -11.80 -1.12 22.75
N MET A 22 -10.55 -1.46 22.43
CA MET A 22 -9.87 -2.64 22.99
C MET A 22 -8.79 -2.31 24.02
N THR A 23 -8.71 -3.15 25.07
CA THR A 23 -7.62 -3.08 26.05
C THR A 23 -6.27 -3.43 25.40
N HIS A 24 -5.21 -2.68 25.72
CA HIS A 24 -3.84 -2.85 25.18
C HIS A 24 -3.33 -4.30 25.11
N GLN A 25 -3.69 -5.14 26.09
CA GLN A 25 -3.29 -6.55 26.14
C GLN A 25 -3.90 -7.40 25.00
N LYS A 26 -5.20 -7.24 24.73
CA LYS A 26 -5.88 -7.98 23.65
C LYS A 26 -5.38 -7.57 22.27
N THR A 27 -5.09 -6.29 22.06
CA THR A 27 -4.51 -5.80 20.80
C THR A 27 -3.14 -6.43 20.56
N MET A 28 -2.34 -6.62 21.61
CA MET A 28 -1.01 -7.22 21.50
C MET A 28 -1.08 -8.73 21.23
N GLU A 29 -2.00 -9.45 21.86
CA GLU A 29 -2.25 -10.87 21.60
C GLU A 29 -2.75 -11.11 20.15
N LEU A 30 -3.67 -10.27 19.65
CA LEU A 30 -4.12 -10.33 18.27
C LEU A 30 -2.97 -10.05 17.30
N LYS A 31 -2.14 -9.02 17.54
CA LYS A 31 -0.96 -8.73 16.71
C LYS A 31 -0.03 -9.94 16.56
N ILE A 32 0.28 -10.64 17.66
CA ILE A 32 1.16 -11.82 17.63
C ILE A 32 0.51 -12.98 16.88
N SER A 33 -0.79 -13.22 17.10
CA SER A 33 -1.51 -14.27 16.38
C SER A 33 -1.56 -14.00 14.88
N TYR A 34 -1.82 -12.74 14.49
CA TYR A 34 -1.94 -12.32 13.11
C TYR A 34 -0.60 -12.22 12.38
N GLU A 35 0.50 -11.93 13.08
CA GLU A 35 1.85 -11.93 12.48
C GLU A 35 2.18 -13.28 11.83
N LYS A 36 1.74 -14.38 12.44
CA LYS A 36 1.93 -15.74 11.88
C LYS A 36 1.09 -16.00 10.63
N GLU A 37 -0.11 -15.43 10.57
CA GLU A 37 -1.01 -15.56 9.42
C GLU A 37 -0.65 -14.60 8.29
N PHE A 38 0.04 -13.49 8.60
CA PHE A 38 0.43 -12.48 7.63
C PHE A 38 1.31 -13.06 6.51
N ALA A 39 2.22 -13.97 6.83
CA ALA A 39 3.05 -14.61 5.80
C ALA A 39 2.19 -15.28 4.71
N GLN A 40 1.06 -15.89 5.07
CA GLN A 40 0.14 -16.52 4.11
C GLN A 40 -0.64 -15.49 3.31
N VAL A 41 -1.04 -14.38 3.94
CA VAL A 41 -1.68 -13.24 3.25
C VAL A 41 -0.72 -12.64 2.23
N PHE A 42 0.54 -12.44 2.61
CA PHE A 42 1.56 -11.90 1.74
C PHE A 42 1.85 -12.82 0.53
N GLU A 43 1.97 -14.13 0.75
CA GLU A 43 2.10 -15.11 -0.33
C GLU A 43 0.88 -15.11 -1.26
N LEU A 44 -0.34 -14.95 -0.73
CA LEU A 44 -1.54 -14.80 -1.55
C LEU A 44 -1.49 -13.52 -2.40
N CYS A 45 -1.13 -12.39 -1.79
CA CYS A 45 -1.00 -11.12 -2.52
C CYS A 45 0.06 -11.20 -3.61
N ARG A 46 1.20 -11.85 -3.33
CA ARG A 46 2.26 -12.12 -4.30
C ARG A 46 1.77 -13.02 -5.43
N PHE A 47 1.07 -14.10 -5.11
CA PHE A 47 0.51 -15.00 -6.11
C PHE A 47 -0.45 -14.27 -7.04
N VAL A 48 -1.34 -13.44 -6.50
CA VAL A 48 -2.25 -12.59 -7.29
C VAL A 48 -1.46 -11.59 -8.13
N ALA A 49 -0.45 -10.94 -7.55
CA ALA A 49 0.40 -10.00 -8.26
C ALA A 49 1.09 -10.64 -9.46
N GLU A 50 1.61 -11.87 -9.34
CA GLU A 50 2.36 -12.55 -10.40
C GLU A 50 1.45 -13.20 -11.46
N ASN A 51 0.26 -13.68 -11.08
CA ASN A 51 -0.54 -14.58 -11.92
C ASN A 51 -1.89 -14.01 -12.38
N SER A 52 -2.37 -12.91 -11.80
CA SER A 52 -3.67 -12.34 -12.17
C SER A 52 -3.57 -11.39 -13.35
N THR A 53 -4.49 -11.53 -14.31
CA THR A 53 -4.75 -10.54 -15.37
C THR A 53 -6.00 -9.71 -15.09
N SER A 54 -6.74 -10.00 -14.01
CA SER A 54 -7.93 -9.23 -13.65
C SER A 54 -7.53 -7.95 -12.90
N VAL A 55 -7.84 -6.80 -13.50
CA VAL A 55 -7.57 -5.48 -12.93
C VAL A 55 -8.27 -5.31 -11.58
N SER A 56 -9.56 -5.68 -11.47
CA SER A 56 -10.33 -5.56 -10.22
C SER A 56 -9.72 -6.39 -9.09
N LEU A 57 -9.24 -7.60 -9.40
CA LEU A 57 -8.60 -8.47 -8.43
C LEU A 57 -7.26 -7.90 -7.95
N VAL A 58 -6.47 -7.34 -8.87
CA VAL A 58 -5.19 -6.70 -8.54
C VAL A 58 -5.40 -5.44 -7.70
N GLN A 59 -6.35 -4.58 -8.06
CA GLN A 59 -6.71 -3.40 -7.28
C GLN A 59 -7.16 -3.77 -5.86
N ASN A 60 -8.04 -4.78 -5.73
CA ASN A 60 -8.48 -5.28 -4.42
C ASN A 60 -7.32 -5.86 -3.59
N MET A 61 -6.34 -6.49 -4.24
CA MET A 61 -5.13 -6.98 -3.58
C MET A 61 -4.27 -5.81 -3.06
N ILE A 62 -4.10 -4.73 -3.84
CA ILE A 62 -3.35 -3.54 -3.40
C ILE A 62 -4.08 -2.86 -2.24
N ASP A 63 -5.41 -2.69 -2.32
CA ASP A 63 -6.20 -2.13 -1.20
C ASP A 63 -6.10 -2.96 0.07
N THR A 64 -6.02 -4.28 -0.07
CA THR A 64 -5.74 -5.18 1.07
C THR A 64 -4.37 -4.84 1.63
N LEU A 65 -3.32 -4.83 0.80
CA LEU A 65 -1.96 -4.51 1.25
C LEU A 65 -1.86 -3.14 1.95
N VAL A 66 -2.56 -2.11 1.46
CA VAL A 66 -2.64 -0.77 2.09
C VAL A 66 -3.07 -0.87 3.56
N GLN A 67 -4.06 -1.70 3.89
CA GLN A 67 -4.50 -1.87 5.28
C GLN A 67 -3.51 -2.67 6.12
N PHE A 68 -2.85 -3.67 5.52
CA PHE A 68 -1.89 -4.51 6.23
C PHE A 68 -0.58 -3.77 6.55
N VAL A 69 -0.04 -2.95 5.62
CA VAL A 69 1.26 -2.27 5.83
C VAL A 69 1.25 -1.31 7.03
N LYS A 70 0.08 -0.86 7.48
CA LYS A 70 -0.08 0.03 8.64
C LYS A 70 0.35 -0.59 9.97
N TRP A 71 0.37 -1.92 10.09
CA TRP A 71 0.57 -2.57 11.38
C TRP A 71 1.44 -3.82 11.37
N ILE A 72 1.70 -4.40 10.19
CA ILE A 72 2.58 -5.57 10.08
C ILE A 72 4.01 -5.19 10.49
N PRO A 73 4.78 -6.16 10.99
CA PRO A 73 6.17 -5.88 11.35
C PRO A 73 6.96 -5.33 10.17
N ILE A 74 7.70 -4.25 10.42
CA ILE A 74 8.44 -3.50 9.39
C ILE A 74 9.42 -4.37 8.58
N HIS A 75 9.93 -5.45 9.16
CA HIS A 75 10.83 -6.37 8.48
C HIS A 75 10.20 -7.12 7.31
N TYR A 76 8.87 -7.32 7.30
CA TYR A 76 8.17 -7.88 6.14
C TYR A 76 8.06 -6.87 5.00
N ILE A 77 7.85 -5.60 5.33
CA ILE A 77 7.68 -4.51 4.36
C ILE A 77 8.98 -4.15 3.67
N LEU A 78 10.06 -4.09 4.46
CA LEU A 78 11.39 -3.74 3.97
C LEU A 78 12.12 -4.91 3.32
N ASN A 79 11.49 -6.10 3.28
CA ASN A 79 11.97 -7.21 2.49
C ASN A 79 11.75 -6.88 1.01
N GLU A 80 12.80 -7.00 0.19
CA GLU A 80 12.98 -6.32 -1.11
C GLU A 80 11.82 -6.47 -2.11
N ASN A 81 11.05 -7.55 -1.99
CA ASN A 81 10.00 -7.90 -2.95
C ASN A 81 8.78 -6.96 -2.95
N LEU A 82 8.40 -6.33 -1.84
CA LEU A 82 7.16 -5.53 -1.80
C LEU A 82 7.36 -4.15 -2.43
N ILE A 83 8.37 -3.40 -1.98
CA ILE A 83 8.63 -2.03 -2.46
C ILE A 83 8.97 -2.06 -3.96
N GLU A 84 9.83 -2.99 -4.37
CA GLU A 84 10.21 -3.13 -5.78
C GLU A 84 8.99 -3.46 -6.66
N MET A 85 8.13 -4.38 -6.22
CA MET A 85 6.89 -4.70 -6.94
C MET A 85 5.95 -3.50 -7.03
N MET A 86 5.78 -2.74 -5.95
CA MET A 86 4.94 -1.53 -5.96
C MET A 86 5.47 -0.49 -6.93
N VAL A 87 6.78 -0.23 -6.95
CA VAL A 87 7.40 0.78 -7.81
C VAL A 87 7.48 0.33 -9.27
N SER A 88 7.97 -0.88 -9.55
CA SER A 88 8.29 -1.31 -10.91
C SER A 88 7.07 -1.82 -11.70
N LYS A 89 6.05 -2.33 -11.00
CA LYS A 89 4.86 -2.93 -11.63
C LYS A 89 3.62 -2.08 -11.45
N PHE A 90 3.23 -1.79 -10.21
CA PHE A 90 1.92 -1.22 -9.92
C PHE A 90 1.86 0.30 -10.06
N LEU A 91 2.97 1.00 -9.80
CA LEU A 91 3.06 2.45 -9.98
C LEU A 91 3.12 2.86 -11.47
N VAL A 92 3.67 1.99 -12.31
CA VAL A 92 3.82 2.25 -13.76
C VAL A 92 2.50 2.06 -14.51
N ALA A 93 1.67 1.10 -14.11
CA ALA A 93 0.39 0.82 -14.76
C ALA A 93 -0.70 1.81 -14.31
N ASP A 94 -1.37 2.46 -15.28
CA ASP A 94 -2.40 3.49 -15.06
C ASP A 94 -3.48 2.99 -14.09
N GLU A 95 -3.96 1.77 -14.28
CA GLU A 95 -5.09 1.20 -13.55
C GLU A 95 -4.78 0.92 -12.07
N THR A 96 -3.50 0.85 -11.69
CA THR A 96 -3.09 0.57 -10.31
C THR A 96 -2.32 1.71 -9.65
N ARG A 97 -1.94 2.73 -10.42
CA ARG A 97 -1.05 3.84 -10.01
C ARG A 97 -1.49 4.47 -8.70
N ASN A 98 -2.75 4.92 -8.61
CA ASN A 98 -3.25 5.63 -7.44
C ASN A 98 -3.14 4.76 -6.18
N LYS A 99 -3.58 3.50 -6.26
CA LYS A 99 -3.51 2.56 -5.14
C LYS A 99 -2.07 2.20 -4.76
N ALA A 100 -1.16 2.12 -5.73
CA ALA A 100 0.26 1.91 -5.49
C ALA A 100 0.90 3.09 -4.73
N ILE A 101 0.58 4.34 -5.12
CA ILE A 101 1.03 5.54 -4.40
C ILE A 101 0.53 5.53 -2.96
N LEU A 102 -0.73 5.14 -2.72
CA LEU A 102 -1.27 5.02 -1.36
C LEU A 102 -0.48 3.99 -0.55
N CYS A 103 -0.24 2.80 -1.10
CA CYS A 103 0.53 1.78 -0.40
C CYS A 103 1.95 2.26 -0.09
N LEU A 104 2.62 2.91 -1.03
CA LEU A 104 3.97 3.48 -0.83
C LEU A 104 3.97 4.61 0.22
N THR A 105 2.90 5.40 0.28
CA THR A 105 2.73 6.47 1.28
C THR A 105 2.59 5.89 2.67
N GLU A 106 1.77 4.86 2.85
CA GLU A 106 1.64 4.16 4.13
C GLU A 106 2.96 3.54 4.57
N ILE A 107 3.71 2.93 3.64
CA ILE A 107 5.04 2.39 3.93
C ILE A 107 6.01 3.51 4.36
N ALA A 108 5.98 4.67 3.69
CA ALA A 108 6.84 5.81 4.02
C ALA A 108 6.48 6.46 5.37
N ALA A 109 5.23 6.35 5.80
CA ALA A 109 4.76 6.86 7.09
C ALA A 109 5.25 6.03 8.29
N LEU A 110 5.71 4.79 8.04
CA LEU A 110 6.22 3.91 9.09
C LEU A 110 7.49 4.50 9.71
N GLN A 111 7.42 4.80 11.00
CA GLN A 111 8.56 5.24 11.78
C GLN A 111 9.57 4.10 11.91
N SER A 112 10.69 4.16 11.19
CA SER A 112 11.77 3.17 11.31
C SER A 112 12.91 3.71 12.18
N SER A 113 13.14 3.10 13.34
CA SER A 113 14.29 3.39 14.19
C SER A 113 15.46 2.46 13.85
N GLY A 114 16.30 2.83 12.87
CA GLY A 114 17.53 2.07 12.60
C GLY A 114 18.22 2.39 11.27
N GLN A 115 19.55 2.34 11.25
CA GLN A 115 20.35 2.69 10.06
C GLN A 115 20.11 1.77 8.85
N ALA A 116 19.85 0.47 9.07
CA ALA A 116 19.57 -0.48 7.99
C ALA A 116 18.24 -0.19 7.25
N HIS A 117 17.31 0.53 7.90
CA HIS A 117 16.05 0.93 7.28
C HIS A 117 16.21 2.14 6.35
N ASN A 118 17.23 2.98 6.60
CA ASN A 118 17.46 4.18 5.82
C ASN A 118 17.77 3.88 4.35
N GLU A 119 18.58 2.85 4.06
CA GLU A 119 18.89 2.48 2.67
C GLU A 119 17.63 2.07 1.90
N LYS A 120 16.72 1.33 2.55
CA LYS A 120 15.45 0.90 1.95
C LYS A 120 14.49 2.07 1.74
N ILE A 121 14.42 3.00 2.69
CA ILE A 121 13.61 4.23 2.55
C ILE A 121 14.15 5.11 1.42
N VAL A 122 15.48 5.26 1.32
CA VAL A 122 16.11 5.98 0.21
C VAL A 122 15.75 5.30 -1.12
N GLY A 123 15.85 3.97 -1.21
CA GLY A 123 15.45 3.21 -2.40
C GLY A 123 13.97 3.38 -2.76
N LEU A 124 13.08 3.36 -1.76
CA LEU A 124 11.65 3.62 -1.94
C LEU A 124 11.44 5.01 -2.53
N PHE A 125 12.07 6.03 -1.95
CA PHE A 125 11.90 7.42 -2.38
C PHE A 125 12.45 7.64 -3.80
N THR A 126 13.68 7.18 -4.07
CA THR A 126 14.31 7.37 -5.39
C THR A 126 13.58 6.58 -6.48
N GLY A 127 13.19 5.34 -6.21
CA GLY A 127 12.44 4.52 -7.16
C GLY A 127 11.06 5.11 -7.46
N THR A 128 10.34 5.55 -6.43
CA THR A 128 9.03 6.20 -6.60
C THR A 128 9.14 7.46 -7.44
N LEU A 129 10.11 8.34 -7.14
CA LEU A 129 10.32 9.56 -7.94
C LEU A 129 10.69 9.25 -9.39
N GLN A 130 11.57 8.27 -9.63
CA GLN A 130 11.93 7.86 -10.99
C GLN A 130 10.72 7.37 -11.79
N ALA A 131 9.85 6.57 -11.15
CA ALA A 131 8.61 6.12 -11.78
C ALA A 131 7.66 7.30 -12.05
N VAL A 132 7.46 8.20 -11.08
CA VAL A 132 6.60 9.39 -11.24
C VAL A 132 7.07 10.27 -12.40
N MET A 133 8.38 10.50 -12.50
CA MET A 133 8.96 11.32 -13.57
C MET A 133 8.74 10.75 -14.97
N SER A 134 8.40 9.47 -15.11
CA SER A 134 8.11 8.86 -16.41
C SER A 134 6.76 9.29 -17.01
N TYR A 135 5.80 9.69 -16.17
CA TYR A 135 4.46 10.11 -16.58
C TYR A 135 4.08 11.53 -16.12
N LEU A 136 4.83 12.12 -15.17
CA LEU A 136 4.67 13.50 -14.72
C LEU A 136 6.01 14.25 -14.87
N PRO A 137 6.23 14.98 -15.96
CA PRO A 137 7.43 15.78 -16.17
C PRO A 137 7.65 16.82 -15.06
N ALA A 138 8.91 17.13 -14.75
CA ALA A 138 9.25 18.08 -13.69
C ALA A 138 8.82 19.53 -14.00
N ASP A 139 8.62 19.86 -15.27
CA ASP A 139 8.14 21.14 -15.77
C ASP A 139 6.63 21.13 -16.09
N ALA A 140 5.92 20.05 -15.75
CA ALA A 140 4.49 19.95 -15.97
C ALA A 140 3.72 21.03 -15.20
N ASP A 141 2.80 21.72 -15.88
CA ASP A 141 1.85 22.62 -15.24
C ASP A 141 0.73 21.80 -14.59
N ILE A 142 0.96 21.42 -13.34
CA ILE A 142 0.04 20.62 -12.51
C ILE A 142 -1.34 21.29 -12.41
N SER A 143 -1.40 22.62 -12.35
CA SER A 143 -2.66 23.36 -12.23
C SER A 143 -3.53 23.17 -13.48
N SER A 144 -2.92 23.37 -14.65
CA SER A 144 -3.60 23.14 -15.93
C SER A 144 -3.96 21.67 -16.14
N GLY A 145 -3.08 20.75 -15.75
CA GLY A 145 -3.32 19.31 -15.85
C GLY A 145 -4.52 18.89 -15.00
N TYR A 146 -4.60 19.37 -13.76
CA TYR A 146 -5.71 19.07 -12.86
C TYR A 146 -7.07 19.58 -13.36
N ILE A 147 -7.13 20.82 -13.87
CA ILE A 147 -8.38 21.43 -14.39
C ILE A 147 -8.89 20.69 -15.63
N ASN A 148 -8.00 20.12 -16.43
CA ASN A 148 -8.32 19.48 -17.70
C ASN A 148 -8.35 17.94 -17.64
N GLY A 149 -7.90 17.34 -16.52
CA GLY A 149 -7.84 15.89 -16.33
C GLY A 149 -9.22 15.25 -16.23
N GLU A 150 -9.29 13.93 -16.38
CA GLU A 150 -10.55 13.19 -16.32
C GLU A 150 -11.08 13.09 -14.87
N GLU A 151 -12.33 12.67 -14.69
CA GLU A 151 -12.96 12.59 -13.36
C GLU A 151 -12.22 11.59 -12.45
N GLU A 152 -11.74 10.45 -13.00
CA GLU A 152 -10.88 9.48 -12.31
C GLU A 152 -9.54 10.08 -11.83
N ASP A 153 -9.04 11.15 -12.45
CA ASP A 153 -7.85 11.88 -11.98
C ASP A 153 -8.17 12.77 -10.75
N ARG A 154 -9.46 12.99 -10.43
CA ARG A 154 -9.97 13.90 -9.39
C ARG A 154 -10.69 13.20 -8.25
N GLU A 155 -11.11 11.95 -8.42
CA GLU A 155 -12.06 11.20 -7.56
C GLU A 155 -11.75 11.22 -6.05
N ARG A 156 -10.48 11.32 -5.62
CA ARG A 156 -10.15 11.21 -4.19
C ARG A 156 -10.44 12.46 -3.35
N TRP A 157 -10.70 13.61 -3.97
CA TRP A 157 -10.93 14.87 -3.23
C TRP A 157 -12.37 15.01 -2.72
N GLU A 158 -13.33 14.29 -3.31
CA GLU A 158 -14.75 14.40 -2.96
C GLU A 158 -15.18 13.42 -1.88
N GLU A 159 -14.45 12.31 -1.66
CA GLU A 159 -14.77 11.31 -0.62
C GLU A 159 -14.26 11.70 0.79
N GLU A 160 -13.42 12.73 0.92
CA GLU A 160 -12.85 13.21 2.19
C GLU A 160 -13.48 14.54 2.71
N GLN A 161 -14.59 14.99 2.10
CA GLN A 161 -15.41 16.14 2.54
C GLN A 161 -16.70 15.67 3.24
#